data_AF-A0A7S1G7T4-F1
#
_entry.id   AF-A0A7S1G7T4-F1
#
_cell.length_a   1.000
_cell.length_b   1.000
_cell.length_c   1.000
_cell.angle_alpha   90.00
_cell.angle_beta   90.00
_cell.angle_gamma   90.00
#
_symmetry.space_group_name_H-M   'P 1'
#
loop_
_entity.id
_entity.type
_entity.pdbx_description
1 polymer ?
#
loop_
_entity_poly.entity_id
_entity_poly.type
_entity_poly.pdbx_seq_one_letter_code
_entity_poly.pdbx_strand_id
1 'polypeptide(L)'
;ANEHYDSEAGAGVTCSACAAPCASSEFEAQACSGESDRVCTACDSACATCTAAGAAGCTDNGASGLDCAAGHYTLDDGGGARTCVACATCGGTEFAAGGCGGFADRDCQPCDASCEAGCSDGTPGGCDACAVGFWDNGDECTACSACGDGTYAEAPCGGSSDTQCEPCHAGCAVSADACTGPDADDCVACANEHYDSQAGAGVTCSACAAPCASSEFEAQACSGESDRVCTACDSACATCTAAGAAGCTDNGASGLDCAAGHYTLDDGGGARTCVACATCGGTEFAAGGCGGFADRDCQPCDASCEAGCSDGTPGGCDACAVGFWDNGDECTACSACGD
;
A
#
# COMPACT_ATOMS: atom_id res chain seq x y z
N ALA A 1 -47.11 -69.36 29.33
CA ALA A 1 -47.43 -70.08 30.59
C ALA A 1 -46.80 -69.27 31.70
N ASN A 2 -47.47 -69.02 32.82
CA ASN A 2 -46.83 -68.32 33.94
C ASN A 2 -45.80 -69.24 34.55
N GLU A 3 -44.52 -68.89 34.41
CA GLU A 3 -43.40 -69.61 34.98
C GLU A 3 -43.40 -69.35 36.50
N HIS A 4 -43.26 -70.41 37.29
CA HIS A 4 -43.20 -70.38 38.75
C HIS A 4 -41.97 -71.15 39.22
N TYR A 5 -41.35 -70.74 40.32
CA TYR A 5 -40.24 -71.46 40.96
C TYR A 5 -40.56 -71.78 42.42
N ASP A 6 -39.95 -72.85 42.94
CA ASP A 6 -40.08 -73.27 44.33
C ASP A 6 -39.05 -72.54 45.19
N SER A 7 -39.51 -71.66 46.07
CA SER A 7 -38.66 -70.99 47.05
C SER A 7 -38.63 -71.78 48.36
N GLU A 8 -37.47 -72.30 48.75
CA GLU A 8 -37.29 -72.99 50.05
C GLU A 8 -37.15 -71.98 51.20
N ALA A 9 -38.25 -71.36 51.58
CA ALA A 9 -38.32 -70.53 52.79
C ALA A 9 -38.88 -71.36 53.97
N GLY A 10 -38.06 -72.24 54.55
CA GLY A 10 -38.30 -72.87 55.86
C GLY A 10 -39.64 -73.63 56.03
N ALA A 11 -39.59 -74.95 55.90
CA ALA A 11 -40.66 -75.93 56.23
C ALA A 11 -41.91 -75.97 55.32
N GLY A 12 -41.83 -75.46 54.10
CA GLY A 12 -42.83 -75.69 53.04
C GLY A 12 -42.37 -75.15 51.69
N VAL A 13 -42.72 -75.85 50.61
CA VAL A 13 -42.49 -75.39 49.24
C VAL A 13 -43.60 -74.40 48.87
N THR A 14 -43.23 -73.15 48.59
CA THR A 14 -44.17 -72.13 48.08
C THR A 14 -43.81 -71.79 46.63
N CYS A 15 -44.75 -72.05 45.71
CA CYS A 15 -44.58 -71.62 44.32
C CYS A 15 -44.67 -70.10 44.23
N SER A 16 -43.55 -69.47 43.92
CA SER A 16 -43.44 -68.02 43.70
C SER A 16 -43.51 -67.73 42.20
N ALA A 17 -44.07 -66.59 41.80
CA ALA A 17 -43.98 -66.16 40.40
C ALA A 17 -42.53 -65.77 40.10
N CYS A 18 -42.03 -66.13 38.91
CA CYS A 18 -40.72 -65.69 38.47
C CYS A 18 -40.65 -64.16 38.39
N ALA A 19 -39.45 -63.61 38.52
CA ALA A 19 -39.19 -62.21 38.22
C ALA A 19 -39.64 -61.83 36.79
N ALA A 20 -39.96 -60.54 36.60
CA ALA A 20 -40.37 -60.01 35.31
C ALA A 20 -39.32 -60.30 34.21
N PRO A 21 -39.70 -60.30 32.92
CA PRO A 21 -38.73 -60.39 31.82
C PRO A 21 -37.63 -59.33 31.96
N CYS A 22 -36.40 -59.69 31.57
CA CYS A 22 -35.27 -58.78 31.62
C CYS A 22 -35.51 -57.55 30.73
N ALA A 23 -34.99 -56.39 31.14
CA ALA A 23 -35.05 -55.19 30.31
C ALA A 23 -34.25 -55.39 29.01
N SER A 24 -34.49 -54.56 27.99
CA SER A 24 -33.76 -54.66 26.71
C SER A 24 -32.24 -54.46 26.84
N SER A 25 -31.78 -53.83 27.93
CA SER A 25 -30.37 -53.62 28.28
C SER A 25 -29.79 -54.72 29.19
N GLU A 26 -30.50 -55.83 29.36
CA GLU A 26 -30.11 -56.98 30.18
C GLU A 26 -30.36 -58.28 29.41
N PHE A 27 -29.60 -59.33 29.72
CA PHE A 27 -29.86 -60.67 29.21
C PHE A 27 -30.20 -61.63 30.36
N GLU A 28 -30.97 -62.66 30.05
CA GLU A 28 -31.35 -63.72 31.00
C GLU A 28 -30.17 -64.68 31.19
N ALA A 29 -29.34 -64.39 32.20
CA ALA A 29 -28.18 -65.22 32.55
C ALA A 29 -28.59 -66.56 33.16
N GLN A 30 -29.77 -66.61 33.78
CA GLN A 30 -30.38 -67.83 34.29
C GLN A 30 -31.88 -67.81 34.01
N ALA A 31 -32.35 -68.82 33.27
CA ALA A 31 -33.77 -68.99 33.00
C ALA A 31 -34.54 -69.35 34.26
N CYS A 32 -35.79 -68.87 34.38
CA CYS A 32 -36.63 -69.33 35.47
C CYS A 32 -36.91 -70.84 35.35
N SER A 33 -36.76 -71.56 36.46
CA SER A 33 -36.97 -73.00 36.54
C SER A 33 -37.65 -73.37 37.85
N GLY A 34 -38.04 -74.64 38.02
CA GLY A 34 -38.64 -75.11 39.26
C GLY A 34 -37.78 -74.85 40.50
N GLU A 35 -36.45 -74.73 40.36
CA GLU A 35 -35.51 -74.63 41.48
C GLU A 35 -34.80 -73.27 41.56
N SER A 36 -35.07 -72.34 40.64
CA SER A 36 -34.38 -71.04 40.61
C SER A 36 -35.18 -69.97 39.89
N ASP A 37 -35.14 -68.76 40.44
CA ASP A 37 -35.72 -67.56 39.83
C ASP A 37 -34.89 -67.11 38.62
N ARG A 38 -35.50 -66.25 37.78
CA ARG A 38 -34.82 -65.58 36.67
C ARG A 38 -33.75 -64.62 37.21
N VAL A 39 -32.55 -64.70 36.63
CA VAL A 39 -31.46 -63.76 36.91
C VAL A 39 -31.15 -62.97 35.65
N CYS A 40 -31.37 -61.66 35.71
CA CYS A 40 -31.00 -60.73 34.65
C CYS A 40 -29.61 -60.15 34.95
N THR A 41 -28.75 -60.09 33.94
CA THR A 41 -27.42 -59.46 34.02
C THR A 41 -27.36 -58.34 32.99
N ALA A 42 -26.81 -57.19 33.38
CA ALA A 42 -26.64 -56.05 32.49
C ALA A 42 -25.75 -56.41 31.29
N CYS A 43 -26.08 -55.84 30.14
CA CYS A 43 -25.23 -55.90 28.97
C CYS A 43 -23.90 -55.17 29.20
N ASP A 44 -22.89 -55.50 28.39
CA ASP A 44 -21.69 -54.69 28.29
C ASP A 44 -22.06 -53.25 27.88
N SER A 45 -21.36 -52.25 28.42
CA SER A 45 -21.64 -50.84 28.13
C SER A 45 -21.50 -50.47 26.65
N ALA A 46 -20.80 -51.30 25.85
CA ALA A 46 -20.67 -51.12 24.41
C ALA A 46 -21.89 -51.64 23.61
N CYS A 47 -22.80 -52.42 24.22
CA CYS A 47 -23.99 -52.98 23.56
C CYS A 47 -25.26 -52.20 23.92
N ALA A 48 -26.11 -51.91 22.94
CA ALA A 48 -27.47 -51.42 23.20
C ALA A 48 -28.39 -52.57 23.65
N THR A 49 -28.22 -53.76 23.06
CA THR A 49 -28.88 -55.01 23.45
C THR A 49 -27.87 -56.17 23.40
N CYS A 50 -28.06 -57.20 24.23
CA CYS A 50 -27.15 -58.34 24.29
C CYS A 50 -27.89 -59.67 24.57
N THR A 51 -27.25 -60.77 24.20
CA THR A 51 -27.71 -62.15 24.45
C THR A 51 -26.80 -62.91 25.41
N ALA A 52 -25.63 -62.35 25.74
CA ALA A 52 -24.66 -62.91 26.69
C ALA A 52 -23.82 -61.79 27.33
N ALA A 53 -23.07 -62.12 28.38
CA ALA A 53 -22.16 -61.19 29.04
C ALA A 53 -20.94 -60.86 28.16
N GLY A 54 -20.45 -59.62 28.30
CA GLY A 54 -19.26 -59.11 27.62
C GLY A 54 -19.51 -58.66 26.17
N ALA A 55 -18.54 -57.97 25.58
CA ALA A 55 -18.66 -57.33 24.26
C ALA A 55 -18.99 -58.28 23.08
N ALA A 56 -18.64 -59.58 23.19
CA ALA A 56 -19.00 -60.58 22.19
C ALA A 56 -20.48 -61.01 22.27
N GLY A 57 -21.18 -60.63 23.35
CA GLY A 57 -22.59 -60.93 23.58
C GLY A 57 -23.55 -59.91 23.00
N CYS A 58 -23.08 -58.83 22.35
CA CYS A 58 -23.98 -57.86 21.71
C CYS A 58 -24.85 -58.55 20.63
N THR A 59 -26.10 -58.12 20.49
CA THR A 59 -27.02 -58.71 19.51
C THR A 59 -26.55 -58.41 18.08
N ASP A 60 -26.31 -59.45 17.28
CA ASP A 60 -26.05 -59.32 15.83
C ASP A 60 -27.37 -59.32 15.06
N ASN A 61 -27.68 -58.19 14.42
CA ASN A 61 -28.87 -58.01 13.57
C ASN A 61 -28.62 -58.45 12.11
N GLY A 62 -27.57 -59.24 11.85
CA GLY A 62 -27.27 -59.80 10.54
C GLY A 62 -26.64 -58.75 9.62
N ALA A 63 -27.26 -58.44 8.48
CA ALA A 63 -26.67 -57.46 7.55
C ALA A 63 -26.54 -56.04 8.14
N SER A 64 -27.26 -55.75 9.22
CA SER A 64 -27.28 -54.47 9.92
C SER A 64 -26.23 -54.31 11.02
N GLY A 65 -25.38 -55.32 11.25
CA GLY A 65 -24.28 -55.24 12.22
C GLY A 65 -24.69 -55.54 13.66
N LEU A 66 -23.80 -55.27 14.61
CA LEU A 66 -24.08 -55.37 16.04
C LEU A 66 -24.90 -54.16 16.48
N ASP A 67 -25.84 -54.38 17.40
CA ASP A 67 -26.59 -53.32 18.06
C ASP A 67 -25.73 -52.64 19.14
N CYS A 68 -24.81 -51.78 18.69
CA CYS A 68 -23.88 -51.08 19.58
C CYS A 68 -24.55 -49.88 20.26
N ALA A 69 -24.13 -49.59 21.50
CA ALA A 69 -24.59 -48.42 22.24
C ALA A 69 -24.16 -47.11 21.54
N ALA A 70 -24.87 -46.00 21.82
CA ALA A 70 -24.50 -44.70 21.30
C ALA A 70 -23.03 -44.36 21.61
N GLY A 71 -22.30 -43.84 20.62
CA GLY A 71 -20.85 -43.62 20.75
C GLY A 71 -19.99 -44.85 20.48
N HIS A 72 -20.54 -45.91 19.88
CA HIS A 72 -19.80 -47.07 19.37
C HIS A 72 -20.20 -47.40 17.92
N TYR A 73 -19.29 -48.03 17.17
CA TYR A 73 -19.54 -48.57 15.83
C TYR A 73 -19.20 -50.06 15.75
N THR A 74 -19.79 -50.77 14.79
CA THR A 74 -19.45 -52.17 14.52
C THR A 74 -18.18 -52.24 13.69
N LEU A 75 -17.12 -52.83 14.24
CA LEU A 75 -15.92 -53.21 13.49
C LEU A 75 -16.03 -54.69 13.08
N ASP A 76 -15.97 -54.94 11.78
CA ASP A 76 -15.83 -56.29 11.21
C ASP A 76 -14.35 -56.52 10.89
N ASP A 77 -13.73 -57.50 11.54
CA ASP A 77 -12.30 -57.81 11.35
C ASP A 77 -12.02 -58.60 10.05
N GLY A 78 -13.05 -58.84 9.23
CA GLY A 78 -12.97 -59.65 8.01
C GLY A 78 -12.92 -61.15 8.26
N GLY A 79 -12.87 -61.58 9.53
CA GLY A 79 -12.96 -62.97 9.97
C GLY A 79 -14.39 -63.40 10.32
N GLY A 80 -15.38 -62.50 10.18
CA GLY A 80 -16.76 -62.72 10.59
C GLY A 80 -17.01 -62.50 12.08
N ALA A 81 -16.00 -62.06 12.84
CA ALA A 81 -16.18 -61.58 14.19
C ALA A 81 -16.44 -60.07 14.15
N ARG A 82 -17.53 -59.67 14.80
CA ARG A 82 -17.90 -58.26 14.93
C ARG A 82 -17.74 -57.85 16.36
N THR A 83 -17.29 -56.62 16.57
CA THR A 83 -17.15 -56.03 17.91
C THR A 83 -17.66 -54.61 17.91
N CYS A 84 -18.25 -54.18 19.03
CA CYS A 84 -18.58 -52.78 19.24
C CYS A 84 -17.33 -52.04 19.73
N VAL A 85 -16.88 -51.07 18.95
CA VAL A 85 -15.69 -50.26 19.22
C VAL A 85 -16.13 -48.84 19.53
N ALA A 86 -15.59 -48.24 20.60
CA ALA A 86 -15.87 -46.85 20.93
C ALA A 86 -15.41 -45.94 19.80
N CYS A 87 -16.24 -44.96 19.44
CA CYS A 87 -15.88 -44.01 18.39
C CYS A 87 -14.72 -43.13 18.84
N ALA A 88 -13.85 -42.77 17.91
CA ALA A 88 -12.84 -41.76 18.11
C ALA A 88 -13.48 -40.42 18.55
N THR A 89 -12.73 -39.69 19.38
CA THR A 89 -12.95 -38.28 19.67
C THR A 89 -11.91 -37.50 18.88
N CYS A 90 -12.36 -36.52 18.09
CA CYS A 90 -11.43 -35.69 17.34
C CYS A 90 -10.61 -34.82 18.30
N GLY A 91 -9.32 -34.67 18.01
CA GLY A 91 -8.43 -33.83 18.80
C GLY A 91 -8.79 -32.35 18.69
N GLY A 92 -8.17 -31.50 19.51
CA GLY A 92 -8.42 -30.04 19.48
C GLY A 92 -8.04 -29.36 18.15
N THR A 93 -7.34 -30.05 17.24
CA THR A 93 -6.94 -29.55 15.92
C THR A 93 -7.67 -30.27 14.77
N GLU A 94 -8.73 -30.99 15.08
CA GLU A 94 -9.50 -31.79 14.12
C GLU A 94 -11.00 -31.57 14.31
N PHE A 95 -11.77 -31.66 13.22
CA PHE A 95 -13.23 -31.66 13.25
C PHE A 95 -13.80 -32.99 12.76
N ALA A 96 -15.02 -33.29 13.20
CA ALA A 96 -15.76 -34.46 12.75
C ALA A 96 -16.39 -34.22 11.37
N ALA A 97 -15.68 -34.55 10.30
CA ALA A 97 -16.20 -34.49 8.93
C ALA A 97 -17.30 -35.55 8.68
N GLY A 98 -17.29 -36.62 9.48
CA GLY A 98 -18.30 -37.66 9.49
C GLY A 98 -18.68 -38.06 10.91
N GLY A 99 -19.99 -38.26 11.15
CA GLY A 99 -20.48 -38.77 12.43
C GLY A 99 -20.11 -40.24 12.63
N CYS A 100 -20.01 -40.66 13.89
CA CYS A 100 -19.88 -42.08 14.19
C CYS A 100 -21.19 -42.81 13.88
N GLY A 101 -21.12 -43.78 12.97
CA GLY A 101 -22.28 -44.54 12.49
C GLY A 101 -22.20 -46.00 12.89
N GLY A 102 -23.19 -46.80 12.49
CA GLY A 102 -23.25 -48.23 12.87
C GLY A 102 -22.07 -49.08 12.39
N PHE A 103 -21.30 -48.63 11.39
CA PHE A 103 -20.18 -49.38 10.78
C PHE A 103 -18.93 -48.54 10.49
N ALA A 104 -18.95 -47.26 10.85
CA ALA A 104 -17.85 -46.36 10.57
C ALA A 104 -17.51 -45.60 11.83
N ASP A 105 -16.22 -45.55 12.12
CA ASP A 105 -15.69 -44.65 13.13
C ASP A 105 -15.94 -43.19 12.74
N ARG A 106 -15.81 -42.28 13.70
CA ARG A 106 -15.83 -40.85 13.47
C ARG A 106 -14.67 -40.48 12.54
N ASP A 107 -14.98 -39.81 11.44
CA ASP A 107 -13.97 -39.28 10.52
C ASP A 107 -13.50 -37.92 11.03
N CYS A 108 -12.28 -37.90 11.57
CA CYS A 108 -11.63 -36.70 12.07
C CYS A 108 -10.69 -36.16 11.00
N GLN A 109 -10.97 -34.94 10.55
CA GLN A 109 -10.15 -34.23 9.56
C GLN A 109 -9.45 -33.06 10.24
N PRO A 110 -8.21 -32.72 9.84
CA PRO A 110 -7.52 -31.56 10.40
C PRO A 110 -8.27 -30.27 10.09
N CYS A 111 -8.26 -29.32 11.03
CA CYS A 111 -8.72 -27.96 10.77
C CYS A 111 -7.87 -27.30 9.68
N ASP A 112 -8.41 -26.27 9.03
CA ASP A 112 -7.63 -25.45 8.10
C ASP A 112 -6.44 -24.78 8.81
N ALA A 113 -5.35 -24.57 8.08
CA ALA A 113 -4.13 -23.95 8.63
C ALA A 113 -4.35 -22.47 9.05
N SER A 114 -5.44 -21.86 8.63
CA SER A 114 -5.89 -20.54 9.08
C SER A 114 -6.48 -20.52 10.50
N CYS A 115 -6.71 -21.67 11.15
CA CYS A 115 -7.18 -21.74 12.54
C CYS A 115 -6.01 -21.81 13.54
N GLU A 116 -6.04 -21.03 14.62
CA GLU A 116 -4.97 -21.03 15.64
C GLU A 116 -5.12 -22.17 16.67
N ALA A 117 -6.35 -22.48 17.09
CA ALA A 117 -6.60 -23.32 18.26
C ALA A 117 -7.74 -24.34 18.10
N GLY A 118 -8.16 -24.62 16.86
CA GLY A 118 -9.21 -25.60 16.57
C GLY A 118 -10.35 -25.02 15.71
N CYS A 119 -11.29 -25.89 15.39
CA CYS A 119 -12.47 -25.59 14.58
C CYS A 119 -13.71 -26.22 15.22
N SER A 120 -14.78 -25.43 15.38
CA SER A 120 -15.90 -25.73 16.28
C SER A 120 -17.12 -26.35 15.59
N ASP A 121 -17.29 -26.17 14.29
CA ASP A 121 -18.60 -26.40 13.64
C ASP A 121 -18.63 -27.51 12.58
N GLY A 122 -17.65 -28.41 12.58
CA GLY A 122 -17.65 -29.53 11.63
C GLY A 122 -17.39 -29.12 10.18
N THR A 123 -16.98 -27.87 9.96
CA THR A 123 -16.54 -27.33 8.68
C THR A 123 -15.06 -26.98 8.76
N PRO A 124 -14.30 -27.14 7.65
CA PRO A 124 -12.87 -26.83 7.63
C PRO A 124 -12.51 -25.40 8.05
N GLY A 125 -13.40 -24.43 7.80
CA GLY A 125 -13.15 -22.99 8.03
C GLY A 125 -13.78 -22.38 9.28
N GLY A 126 -14.60 -23.11 10.03
CA GLY A 126 -15.24 -22.62 11.26
C GLY A 126 -14.25 -22.64 12.44
N CYS A 127 -13.30 -21.72 12.45
CA CYS A 127 -12.27 -21.63 13.49
C CYS A 127 -12.79 -20.95 14.76
N ASP A 128 -12.36 -21.40 15.93
CA ASP A 128 -12.61 -20.69 17.20
C ASP A 128 -11.83 -19.37 17.30
N ALA A 129 -10.66 -19.33 16.65
CA ALA A 129 -9.81 -18.17 16.48
C ALA A 129 -8.96 -18.32 15.21
N CYS A 130 -8.81 -17.23 14.47
CA CYS A 130 -7.94 -17.18 13.31
C CYS A 130 -6.48 -17.07 13.70
N ALA A 131 -5.62 -17.81 13.00
CA ALA A 131 -4.18 -17.74 13.12
C ALA A 131 -3.65 -16.34 12.77
N VAL A 132 -2.45 -16.00 13.26
CA VAL A 132 -1.78 -14.75 12.93
C VAL A 132 -1.67 -14.57 11.42
N GLY A 133 -2.10 -13.39 10.93
CA GLY A 133 -2.17 -13.11 9.49
C GLY A 133 -3.53 -13.44 8.86
N PHE A 134 -4.52 -13.84 9.66
CA PHE A 134 -5.90 -14.04 9.26
C PHE A 134 -6.87 -13.32 10.21
N TRP A 135 -8.06 -12.99 9.70
CA TRP A 135 -9.17 -12.41 10.47
C TRP A 135 -10.48 -13.13 10.16
N ASP A 136 -11.39 -13.17 11.14
CA ASP A 136 -12.70 -13.78 11.00
C ASP A 136 -13.65 -12.85 10.22
N ASN A 137 -14.04 -13.29 9.01
CA ASN A 137 -14.98 -12.56 8.16
C ASN A 137 -16.46 -12.89 8.46
N GLY A 138 -16.72 -13.76 9.45
CA GLY A 138 -18.03 -14.26 9.86
C GLY A 138 -18.32 -15.69 9.39
N ASP A 139 -17.65 -16.17 8.36
CA ASP A 139 -17.82 -17.52 7.80
C ASP A 139 -16.50 -18.33 7.76
N GLU A 140 -15.37 -17.66 7.57
CA GLU A 140 -14.04 -18.27 7.52
C GLU A 140 -12.92 -17.30 7.92
N CYS A 141 -11.77 -17.85 8.32
CA CYS A 141 -10.56 -17.09 8.52
C CYS A 141 -9.94 -16.67 7.18
N THR A 142 -10.01 -15.38 6.88
CA THR A 142 -9.50 -14.79 5.64
C THR A 142 -8.14 -14.16 5.88
N ALA A 143 -7.21 -14.29 4.93
CA ALA A 143 -5.91 -13.63 5.03
C ALA A 143 -6.08 -12.11 5.15
N CYS A 144 -5.29 -11.49 6.03
CA CYS A 144 -5.30 -10.06 6.21
C CYS A 144 -4.89 -9.34 4.91
N SER A 145 -5.62 -8.29 4.56
CA SER A 145 -5.26 -7.38 3.48
C SER A 145 -3.94 -6.67 3.81
N ALA A 146 -3.10 -6.51 2.80
CA ALA A 146 -1.95 -5.61 2.86
C ALA A 146 -2.39 -4.22 2.39
N CYS A 147 -1.88 -3.18 3.04
CA CYS A 147 -2.06 -1.81 2.57
C CYS A 147 -1.30 -1.61 1.26
N GLY A 148 -2.00 -1.09 0.24
CA GLY A 148 -1.43 -0.84 -1.08
C GLY A 148 -0.55 0.41 -1.11
N ASP A 149 0.02 0.72 -2.28
CA ASP A 149 0.86 1.89 -2.46
C ASP A 149 0.16 3.19 -2.02
N GLY A 150 0.85 4.00 -1.21
CA GLY A 150 0.34 5.28 -0.72
C GLY A 150 -0.62 5.17 0.47
N THR A 151 -0.68 4.02 1.13
CA THR A 151 -1.46 3.81 2.37
C THR A 151 -0.59 3.19 3.46
N TYR A 152 -0.95 3.40 4.73
CA TYR A 152 -0.35 2.74 5.89
C TYR A 152 -1.41 2.01 6.71
N ALA A 153 -0.99 1.04 7.52
CA ALA A 153 -1.88 0.32 8.42
C ALA A 153 -2.16 1.16 9.67
N GLU A 154 -3.34 1.78 9.74
CA GLU A 154 -3.80 2.53 10.91
C GLU A 154 -4.11 1.57 12.07
N ALA A 155 -4.75 0.45 11.76
CA ALA A 155 -5.00 -0.63 12.70
C ALA A 155 -4.47 -1.94 12.14
N PRO A 156 -3.67 -2.70 12.93
CA PRO A 156 -3.20 -3.99 12.50
C PRO A 156 -4.38 -4.95 12.35
N CYS A 157 -4.23 -5.91 11.45
CA CYS A 157 -5.15 -7.03 11.37
C CYS A 157 -5.20 -7.78 12.72
N GLY A 158 -6.40 -8.18 13.11
CA GLY A 158 -6.65 -8.95 14.33
C GLY A 158 -7.65 -10.07 14.07
N GLY A 159 -7.82 -10.97 15.05
CA GLY A 159 -8.66 -12.15 14.87
C GLY A 159 -10.12 -11.89 14.46
N SER A 160 -10.63 -10.66 14.62
CA SER A 160 -12.01 -10.27 14.28
C SER A 160 -12.12 -9.09 13.30
N SER A 161 -11.02 -8.61 12.73
CA SER A 161 -11.04 -7.47 11.81
C SER A 161 -9.83 -7.46 10.89
N ASP A 162 -10.05 -7.15 9.61
CA ASP A 162 -8.99 -6.95 8.64
C ASP A 162 -8.07 -5.76 9.00
N THR A 163 -6.92 -5.67 8.33
CA THR A 163 -6.06 -4.48 8.35
C THR A 163 -6.86 -3.27 7.86
N GLN A 164 -6.86 -2.19 8.66
CA GLN A 164 -7.44 -0.92 8.26
C GLN A 164 -6.34 -0.04 7.67
N CYS A 165 -6.51 0.34 6.41
CA CYS A 165 -5.54 1.13 5.67
C CYS A 165 -6.05 2.56 5.47
N GLU A 166 -5.22 3.53 5.83
CA GLU A 166 -5.50 4.96 5.64
C GLU A 166 -4.45 5.56 4.67
N PRO A 167 -4.79 6.62 3.92
CA PRO A 167 -3.86 7.24 2.98
C PRO A 167 -2.71 7.93 3.72
N CYS A 168 -1.52 7.88 3.12
CA CYS A 168 -0.38 8.68 3.55
C CYS A 168 -0.65 10.18 3.38
N HIS A 169 0.12 11.01 4.10
CA HIS A 169 0.17 12.45 3.83
C HIS A 169 0.55 12.71 2.36
N ALA A 170 -0.06 13.73 1.74
CA ALA A 170 0.12 14.03 0.31
C ALA A 170 1.56 14.39 -0.10
N GLY A 171 2.42 14.73 0.87
CA GLY A 171 3.84 15.00 0.66
C GLY A 171 4.73 13.75 0.66
N CYS A 172 4.23 12.57 1.06
CA CYS A 172 4.99 11.32 1.03
C CYS A 172 5.00 10.72 -0.39
N ALA A 173 6.01 9.91 -0.69
CA ALA A 173 6.07 9.13 -1.92
C ALA A 173 4.85 8.18 -2.05
N VAL A 174 4.59 7.64 -3.23
CA VAL A 174 3.53 6.64 -3.44
C VAL A 174 4.20 5.28 -3.60
N SER A 175 4.38 4.58 -2.49
CA SER A 175 4.89 3.21 -2.39
C SER A 175 4.26 2.49 -1.20
N ALA A 176 4.28 1.17 -1.18
CA ALA A 176 3.72 0.35 -0.10
C ALA A 176 4.32 0.68 1.28
N ASP A 177 5.56 1.18 1.32
CA ASP A 177 6.27 1.59 2.53
C ASP A 177 6.48 3.12 2.59
N ALA A 178 5.59 3.91 1.95
CA ALA A 178 5.78 5.34 1.81
C ALA A 178 5.67 6.14 3.11
N CYS A 179 4.88 5.65 4.07
CA CYS A 179 4.66 6.31 5.34
C CYS A 179 4.34 5.29 6.44
N THR A 180 4.50 5.73 7.68
CA THR A 180 4.19 4.94 8.90
C THR A 180 2.97 5.47 9.66
N GLY A 181 2.37 6.56 9.16
CA GLY A 181 1.30 7.31 9.81
C GLY A 181 0.74 8.40 8.89
N PRO A 182 -0.27 9.15 9.38
CA PRO A 182 -0.99 10.14 8.59
C PRO A 182 -0.28 11.49 8.51
N ASP A 183 0.71 11.74 9.38
CA ASP A 183 1.35 13.04 9.49
C ASP A 183 2.49 13.21 8.48
N ALA A 184 2.81 14.47 8.15
CA ALA A 184 3.87 14.81 7.19
C ALA A 184 5.28 14.36 7.64
N ASP A 185 5.44 14.08 8.94
CA ASP A 185 6.68 13.62 9.57
C ASP A 185 6.80 12.09 9.57
N ASP A 186 5.72 11.37 9.22
CA ASP A 186 5.66 9.91 9.18
C ASP A 186 6.07 9.34 7.81
N CYS A 187 6.49 10.20 6.87
CA CYS A 187 6.95 9.75 5.56
C CYS A 187 8.26 8.95 5.69
N VAL A 188 8.47 7.99 4.79
CA VAL A 188 9.77 7.31 4.61
C VAL A 188 10.59 7.97 3.51
N ALA A 189 9.91 8.56 2.52
CA ALA A 189 10.49 9.37 1.46
C ALA A 189 9.48 10.41 0.98
N CYS A 190 9.97 11.55 0.49
CA CYS A 190 9.11 12.59 -0.07
C CYS A 190 8.68 12.29 -1.50
N ALA A 191 7.46 12.71 -1.83
CA ALA A 191 6.95 12.69 -3.20
C ALA A 191 7.77 13.61 -4.12
N ASN A 192 7.55 13.47 -5.43
CA ASN A 192 8.06 14.45 -6.38
C ASN A 192 7.56 15.86 -6.01
N GLU A 193 8.40 16.86 -6.30
CA GLU A 193 8.17 18.27 -5.92
C GLU A 193 8.11 18.51 -4.40
N HIS A 194 8.60 17.58 -3.58
CA HIS A 194 8.78 17.73 -2.14
C HIS A 194 10.20 17.34 -1.72
N TYR A 195 10.68 17.91 -0.62
CA TYR A 195 12.00 17.63 -0.04
C TYR A 195 11.92 17.44 1.47
N ASP A 196 12.87 16.68 2.02
CA ASP A 196 13.05 16.55 3.47
C ASP A 196 13.61 17.84 4.06
N SER A 197 12.76 18.56 4.78
CA SER A 197 13.10 19.81 5.45
C SER A 197 13.83 19.63 6.78
N GLN A 198 13.93 18.40 7.30
CA GLN A 198 14.53 18.09 8.61
C GLN A 198 15.50 16.90 8.54
N ALA A 199 16.45 16.96 7.61
CA ALA A 199 17.48 15.94 7.45
C ALA A 199 18.08 15.47 8.80
N GLY A 200 17.79 14.22 9.17
CA GLY A 200 18.37 13.53 10.33
C GLY A 200 17.51 13.42 11.60
N ALA A 201 16.24 13.86 11.59
CA ALA A 201 15.33 13.74 12.75
C ALA A 201 13.97 13.06 12.45
N GLY A 202 13.86 12.39 11.30
CA GLY A 202 12.59 12.00 10.67
C GLY A 202 12.53 12.60 9.27
N VAL A 203 11.60 12.15 8.42
CA VAL A 203 11.42 12.74 7.08
C VAL A 203 10.21 13.65 7.12
N THR A 204 10.44 14.97 7.12
CA THR A 204 9.37 15.97 7.08
C THR A 204 9.30 16.57 5.69
N CYS A 205 8.31 16.14 4.91
CA CYS A 205 8.19 16.55 3.52
C CYS A 205 7.54 17.93 3.37
N SER A 206 8.33 18.88 2.87
CA SER A 206 7.86 20.21 2.49
C SER A 206 7.79 20.35 0.98
N ALA A 207 6.82 21.10 0.47
CA ALA A 207 6.75 21.42 -0.95
C ALA A 207 8.00 22.21 -1.38
N CYS A 208 8.56 21.85 -2.52
CA CYS A 208 9.66 22.60 -3.11
C CYS A 208 9.22 24.02 -3.50
N ALA A 209 10.18 24.93 -3.53
CA ALA A 209 9.98 26.27 -4.06
C ALA A 209 9.47 26.23 -5.51
N ALA A 210 8.67 27.24 -5.85
CA ALA A 210 8.09 27.38 -7.19
C ALA A 210 9.19 27.38 -8.28
N PRO A 211 8.85 27.00 -9.52
CA PRO A 211 9.78 27.09 -10.65
C PRO A 211 10.40 28.49 -10.75
N CYS A 212 11.69 28.55 -11.06
CA CYS A 212 12.45 29.80 -11.13
C CYS A 212 11.84 30.76 -12.16
N ALA A 213 11.90 32.06 -11.88
CA ALA A 213 11.43 33.07 -12.83
C ALA A 213 12.33 33.09 -14.08
N SER A 214 11.86 33.69 -15.18
CA SER A 214 12.64 33.75 -16.44
C SER A 214 13.99 34.46 -16.31
N SER A 215 14.14 35.35 -15.32
CA SER A 215 15.38 36.06 -15.00
C SER A 215 16.27 35.31 -13.99
N GLU A 216 15.97 34.04 -13.74
CA GLU A 216 16.68 33.16 -12.83
C GLU A 216 16.91 31.81 -13.50
N PHE A 217 17.89 31.06 -13.00
CA PHE A 217 18.10 29.67 -13.37
C PHE A 217 18.12 28.78 -12.11
N GLU A 218 17.81 27.51 -12.32
CA GLU A 218 17.82 26.49 -11.28
C GLU A 218 19.26 26.06 -10.99
N ALA A 219 19.83 26.64 -9.93
CA ALA A 219 21.19 26.30 -9.47
C ALA A 219 21.19 24.97 -8.71
N GLN A 220 20.07 24.62 -8.09
CA GLN A 220 19.84 23.34 -7.45
C GLN A 220 18.42 22.88 -7.74
N ALA A 221 18.32 21.65 -8.25
CA ALA A 221 17.04 21.03 -8.51
C ALA A 221 16.34 20.59 -7.23
N CYS A 222 15.02 20.68 -7.25
CA CYS A 222 14.18 20.03 -6.25
C CYS A 222 14.44 18.52 -6.28
N SER A 223 14.74 17.97 -5.12
CA SER A 223 14.89 16.53 -4.91
C SER A 223 14.28 16.13 -3.57
N GLY A 224 14.15 14.83 -3.31
CA GLY A 224 13.69 14.35 -1.99
C GLY A 224 14.57 14.80 -0.81
N GLU A 225 15.78 15.30 -1.06
CA GLU A 225 16.75 15.71 -0.03
C GLU A 225 17.01 17.22 -0.01
N SER A 226 16.50 17.98 -0.98
CA SER A 226 16.82 19.41 -1.09
C SER A 226 15.78 20.22 -1.83
N ASP A 227 15.57 21.44 -1.35
CA ASP A 227 14.73 22.42 -2.00
C ASP A 227 15.33 22.93 -3.32
N ARG A 228 14.47 23.43 -4.20
CA ARG A 228 14.85 24.16 -5.41
C ARG A 228 15.52 25.48 -5.02
N VAL A 229 16.70 25.74 -5.58
CA VAL A 229 17.40 27.01 -5.40
C VAL A 229 17.48 27.74 -6.72
N CYS A 230 16.81 28.90 -6.78
CA CYS A 230 16.86 29.81 -7.92
C CYS A 230 17.97 30.83 -7.71
N THR A 231 18.78 31.06 -8.74
CA THR A 231 19.83 32.08 -8.76
C THR A 231 19.58 33.04 -9.91
N ALA A 232 19.71 34.33 -9.65
CA ALA A 232 19.55 35.36 -10.67
C ALA A 232 20.54 35.16 -11.83
N CYS A 233 20.08 35.46 -13.03
CA CYS A 233 20.96 35.54 -14.20
C CYS A 233 22.04 36.61 -14.02
N ASP A 234 23.11 36.48 -14.80
CA ASP A 234 24.05 37.58 -14.97
C ASP A 234 23.30 38.83 -15.47
N SER A 235 23.70 40.01 -15.00
CA SER A 235 23.09 41.28 -15.40
C SER A 235 23.11 41.55 -16.91
N ALA A 236 24.00 40.88 -17.66
CA ALA A 236 24.06 40.96 -19.12
C ALA A 236 23.02 40.08 -19.83
N CYS A 237 22.34 39.15 -19.13
CA CYS A 237 21.36 38.23 -19.70
C CYS A 237 19.92 38.65 -19.34
N ALA A 238 19.00 38.53 -20.29
CA ALA A 238 17.56 38.62 -20.02
C ALA A 238 17.01 37.29 -19.48
N THR A 239 17.49 36.18 -20.03
CA THR A 239 17.24 34.81 -19.55
C THR A 239 18.53 34.00 -19.56
N CYS A 240 18.64 32.99 -18.70
CA CYS A 240 19.84 32.17 -18.58
C CYS A 240 19.53 30.73 -18.16
N THR A 241 20.48 29.84 -18.44
CA THR A 241 20.43 28.42 -18.04
C THR A 241 21.54 28.04 -17.06
N ALA A 242 22.51 28.93 -16.83
CA ALA A 242 23.62 28.75 -15.91
C ALA A 242 24.16 30.11 -15.41
N ALA A 243 25.06 30.06 -14.43
CA ALA A 243 25.71 31.24 -13.88
C ALA A 243 26.64 31.95 -14.88
N GLY A 244 26.72 33.27 -14.77
CA GLY A 244 27.63 34.14 -15.55
C GLY A 244 27.17 34.41 -16.99
N ALA A 245 27.83 35.34 -17.66
CA ALA A 245 27.47 35.79 -19.01
C ALA A 245 27.51 34.68 -20.10
N ALA A 246 28.27 33.61 -19.90
CA ALA A 246 28.26 32.46 -20.80
C ALA A 246 27.00 31.57 -20.64
N GLY A 247 26.25 31.75 -19.55
CA GLY A 247 25.02 31.04 -19.26
C GLY A 247 23.77 31.70 -19.84
N CYS A 248 23.88 32.83 -20.56
CA CYS A 248 22.73 33.44 -21.24
C CYS A 248 22.10 32.43 -22.22
N THR A 249 20.77 32.44 -22.33
CA THR A 249 20.06 31.52 -23.22
C THR A 249 20.44 31.77 -24.67
N ASP A 250 20.92 30.74 -25.39
CA ASP A 250 21.17 30.82 -26.83
C ASP A 250 19.92 30.41 -27.61
N ASN A 251 19.36 31.36 -28.36
CA ASN A 251 18.20 31.16 -29.23
C ASN A 251 18.62 30.72 -30.66
N GLY A 252 19.82 30.17 -30.83
CA GLY A 252 20.31 29.65 -32.11
C GLY A 252 20.61 30.78 -33.08
N ALA A 253 19.96 30.81 -34.25
CA ALA A 253 20.22 31.85 -35.25
C ALA A 253 19.90 33.29 -34.76
N SER A 254 19.09 33.42 -33.72
CA SER A 254 18.71 34.70 -33.12
C SER A 254 19.71 35.27 -32.11
N GLY A 255 20.76 34.51 -31.75
CA GLY A 255 21.80 34.95 -30.82
C GLY A 255 21.44 34.68 -29.35
N LEU A 256 22.17 35.31 -28.44
CA LEU A 256 21.91 35.22 -27.01
C LEU A 256 20.77 36.16 -26.60
N ASP A 257 19.98 35.74 -25.63
CA ASP A 257 18.94 36.57 -25.01
C ASP A 257 19.56 37.57 -24.03
N CYS A 258 20.19 38.62 -24.57
CA CYS A 258 20.89 39.64 -23.78
C CYS A 258 19.91 40.64 -23.13
N ALA A 259 20.28 41.12 -21.94
CA ALA A 259 19.54 42.17 -21.25
C ALA A 259 19.54 43.47 -22.07
N ALA A 260 18.55 44.34 -21.82
CA ALA A 260 18.50 45.66 -22.44
C ALA A 260 19.82 46.42 -22.20
N GLY A 261 20.36 47.05 -23.25
CA GLY A 261 21.67 47.69 -23.20
C GLY A 261 22.85 46.73 -23.42
N HIS A 262 22.61 45.52 -23.92
CA HIS A 262 23.64 44.59 -24.39
C HIS A 262 23.32 44.05 -25.79
N TYR A 263 24.35 43.58 -26.51
CA TYR A 263 24.23 42.88 -27.79
C TYR A 263 25.02 41.56 -27.78
N THR A 264 24.66 40.63 -28.68
CA THR A 264 25.38 39.37 -28.87
C THR A 264 26.63 39.63 -29.72
N LEU A 265 27.80 39.38 -29.14
CA LEU A 265 29.06 39.29 -29.87
C LEU A 265 29.34 37.81 -30.21
N ASP A 266 29.55 37.53 -31.49
CA ASP A 266 30.01 36.22 -31.99
C ASP A 266 31.48 36.36 -32.41
N ASP A 267 32.40 35.73 -31.68
CA ASP A 267 33.84 35.82 -31.95
C ASP A 267 34.27 34.96 -33.16
N GLY A 268 33.33 34.37 -33.91
CA GLY A 268 33.59 33.51 -35.06
C GLY A 268 34.09 32.11 -34.70
N GLY A 269 34.30 31.84 -33.41
CA GLY A 269 34.65 30.53 -32.85
C GLY A 269 33.45 29.71 -32.36
N GLY A 270 32.22 30.21 -32.55
CA GLY A 270 30.99 29.59 -32.04
C GLY A 270 30.69 29.90 -30.57
N ALA A 271 31.60 30.57 -29.85
CA ALA A 271 31.31 31.16 -28.56
C ALA A 271 30.65 32.53 -28.76
N ARG A 272 29.51 32.72 -28.10
CA ARG A 272 28.77 33.98 -28.10
C ARG A 272 28.76 34.54 -26.68
N THR A 273 28.80 35.86 -26.57
CA THR A 273 28.72 36.56 -25.27
C THR A 273 27.84 37.78 -25.37
N CYS A 274 27.17 38.15 -24.27
CA CYS A 274 26.47 39.43 -24.18
C CYS A 274 27.45 40.52 -23.77
N VAL A 275 27.59 41.54 -24.62
CA VAL A 275 28.50 42.66 -24.42
C VAL A 275 27.69 43.93 -24.22
N ALA A 276 28.07 44.75 -23.24
CA ALA A 276 27.43 46.02 -23.00
C ALA A 276 27.57 46.93 -24.22
N CYS A 277 26.49 47.60 -24.61
CA CYS A 277 26.52 48.53 -25.72
C CYS A 277 27.49 49.68 -25.46
N ALA A 278 28.18 50.13 -26.51
CA ALA A 278 28.89 51.39 -26.47
C ALA A 278 27.94 52.55 -26.11
N THR A 279 28.46 53.49 -25.32
CA THR A 279 27.86 54.81 -25.11
C THR A 279 28.53 55.78 -26.06
N CYS A 280 27.76 56.44 -26.93
CA CYS A 280 28.33 57.44 -27.83
C CYS A 280 28.89 58.61 -27.03
N GLY A 281 30.07 59.09 -27.41
CA GLY A 281 30.71 60.24 -26.76
C GLY A 281 29.91 61.52 -27.00
N GLY A 282 30.24 62.61 -26.29
CA GLY A 282 29.54 63.89 -26.43
C GLY A 282 29.68 64.57 -27.81
N THR A 283 30.45 64.00 -28.74
CA THR A 283 30.60 64.46 -30.13
C THR A 283 30.08 63.45 -31.15
N GLU A 284 29.35 62.43 -30.70
CA GLU A 284 28.82 61.35 -31.53
C GLU A 284 27.33 61.18 -31.24
N PHE A 285 26.57 60.74 -32.23
CA PHE A 285 25.16 60.38 -32.06
C PHE A 285 24.95 58.88 -32.36
N ALA A 286 23.93 58.29 -31.75
CA ALA A 286 23.55 56.90 -32.02
C ALA A 286 22.78 56.82 -33.36
N ALA A 287 23.47 56.45 -34.43
CA ALA A 287 22.89 56.25 -35.75
C ALA A 287 22.08 54.94 -35.85
N GLY A 288 22.27 54.02 -34.89
CA GLY A 288 21.54 52.77 -34.78
C GLY A 288 21.23 52.39 -33.33
N GLY A 289 20.20 51.57 -33.15
CA GLY A 289 19.89 50.96 -31.85
C GLY A 289 20.90 49.89 -31.49
N CYS A 290 21.04 49.60 -30.20
CA CYS A 290 21.84 48.48 -29.73
C CYS A 290 20.95 47.28 -29.40
N GLY A 291 21.28 46.12 -29.94
CA GLY A 291 20.56 44.87 -29.69
C GLY A 291 20.80 43.81 -30.77
N GLY A 292 20.35 42.59 -30.49
CA GLY A 292 20.58 41.45 -31.38
C GLY A 292 22.07 41.16 -31.53
N PHE A 293 22.63 41.43 -32.72
CA PHE A 293 24.05 41.20 -33.05
C PHE A 293 24.85 42.49 -33.32
N ALA A 294 24.25 43.66 -33.09
CA ALA A 294 24.87 44.94 -33.41
C ALA A 294 25.11 45.75 -32.14
N ASP A 295 26.36 46.22 -31.99
CA ASP A 295 26.67 47.30 -31.06
C ASP A 295 26.03 48.61 -31.53
N ARG A 296 25.95 49.58 -30.63
CA ARG A 296 25.50 50.93 -30.94
C ARG A 296 26.43 51.57 -31.98
N ASP A 297 25.89 51.91 -33.14
CA ASP A 297 26.63 52.63 -34.16
C ASP A 297 26.73 54.11 -33.79
N CYS A 298 27.88 54.50 -33.24
CA CYS A 298 28.19 55.88 -32.89
C CYS A 298 28.86 56.55 -34.08
N GLN A 299 28.16 57.51 -34.67
CA GLN A 299 28.66 58.30 -35.79
C GLN A 299 29.07 59.69 -35.31
N PRO A 300 30.16 60.27 -35.84
CA PRO A 300 30.55 61.63 -35.48
C PRO A 300 29.46 62.61 -35.88
N CYS A 301 29.27 63.62 -35.04
CA CYS A 301 28.48 64.78 -35.38
C CYS A 301 29.00 65.47 -36.65
N ASP A 302 28.09 66.12 -37.39
CA ASP A 302 28.51 67.02 -38.47
C ASP A 302 29.40 68.13 -37.90
N ALA A 303 30.41 68.54 -38.66
CA ALA A 303 31.36 69.57 -38.24
C ALA A 303 30.71 70.94 -37.96
N SER A 304 29.46 71.14 -38.39
CA SER A 304 28.64 72.30 -38.06
C SER A 304 28.08 72.30 -36.63
N CYS A 305 28.25 71.24 -35.83
CA CYS A 305 27.85 71.19 -34.42
C CYS A 305 29.03 71.53 -33.48
N GLU A 306 28.85 72.48 -32.55
CA GLU A 306 29.89 72.89 -31.58
C GLU A 306 29.90 72.05 -30.29
N ALA A 307 28.73 71.53 -29.89
CA ALA A 307 28.53 70.95 -28.56
C ALA A 307 27.68 69.67 -28.56
N GLY A 308 27.85 68.82 -29.57
CA GLY A 308 27.15 67.56 -29.70
C GLY A 308 25.89 67.64 -30.58
N CYS A 309 25.29 66.48 -30.79
CA CYS A 309 24.09 66.30 -31.60
C CYS A 309 23.02 65.63 -30.75
N SER A 310 21.80 66.13 -30.88
CA SER A 310 20.60 65.52 -30.33
C SER A 310 20.25 64.22 -31.07
N ASP A 311 19.68 63.28 -30.31
CA ASP A 311 19.59 61.86 -30.66
C ASP A 311 18.87 61.59 -32.00
N GLY A 312 19.65 61.17 -33.01
CA GLY A 312 19.15 60.37 -34.13
C GLY A 312 19.34 60.95 -35.54
N THR A 313 19.86 62.17 -35.70
CA THR A 313 20.20 62.72 -37.02
C THR A 313 21.54 63.46 -37.01
N PRO A 314 22.34 63.35 -38.10
CA PRO A 314 23.65 64.01 -38.19
C PRO A 314 23.63 65.54 -38.05
N GLY A 315 22.49 66.19 -38.32
CA GLY A 315 22.36 67.65 -38.38
C GLY A 315 21.66 68.30 -37.18
N GLY A 316 21.06 67.52 -36.27
CA GLY A 316 20.34 68.05 -35.11
C GLY A 316 21.30 68.47 -34.00
N CYS A 317 22.00 69.59 -34.16
CA CYS A 317 22.99 70.05 -33.17
C CYS A 317 22.33 70.66 -31.93
N ASP A 318 22.89 70.42 -30.74
CA ASP A 318 22.49 71.15 -29.52
C ASP A 318 22.96 72.61 -29.55
N ALA A 319 24.04 72.88 -30.29
CA ALA A 319 24.51 74.22 -30.62
C ALA A 319 25.28 74.21 -31.96
N CYS A 320 25.00 75.17 -32.83
CA CYS A 320 25.73 75.36 -34.08
C CYS A 320 27.11 75.97 -33.83
N ALA A 321 28.11 75.44 -34.54
CA ALA A 321 29.46 75.98 -34.59
C ALA A 321 29.48 77.41 -35.13
N VAL A 322 30.47 78.19 -34.67
CA VAL A 322 30.73 79.54 -35.19
C VAL A 322 30.77 79.55 -36.73
N GLY A 323 29.90 80.36 -37.34
CA GLY A 323 29.74 80.45 -38.79
C GLY A 323 28.49 79.76 -39.34
N PHE A 324 27.71 79.10 -38.48
CA PHE A 324 26.44 78.46 -38.80
C PHE A 324 25.31 79.04 -37.94
N TRP A 325 24.07 78.96 -38.41
CA TRP A 325 22.87 79.34 -37.67
C TRP A 325 21.87 78.18 -37.66
N ASP A 326 21.14 78.05 -36.55
CA ASP A 326 20.11 77.01 -36.38
C ASP A 326 18.85 77.38 -37.16
N ASN A 327 18.48 76.56 -38.15
CA ASN A 327 17.28 76.77 -38.97
C ASN A 327 16.03 76.03 -38.45
N GLY A 328 16.14 75.33 -37.32
CA GLY A 328 15.09 74.54 -36.67
C GLY A 328 15.27 73.02 -36.81
N ASP A 329 15.96 72.55 -37.86
CA ASP A 329 16.22 71.12 -38.10
C ASP A 329 17.72 70.82 -38.34
N GLU A 330 18.50 71.81 -38.78
CA GLU A 330 19.94 71.69 -39.05
C GLU A 330 20.71 73.01 -38.92
N CYS A 331 22.03 72.92 -38.68
CA CYS A 331 22.93 74.07 -38.71
C CYS A 331 23.30 74.47 -40.14
N THR A 332 22.76 75.60 -40.59
CA THR A 332 23.00 76.12 -41.94
C THR A 332 24.15 77.12 -41.95
N ALA A 333 25.06 77.01 -42.92
CA ALA A 333 26.16 77.97 -43.06
C ALA A 333 25.61 79.39 -43.28
N CYS A 334 26.11 80.37 -42.52
CA CYS A 334 25.79 81.77 -42.75
C CYS A 334 26.28 82.18 -44.14
N SER A 335 25.37 82.50 -45.06
CA SER A 335 25.75 83.02 -46.37
C SER A 335 26.45 84.36 -46.20
N ALA A 336 27.64 84.50 -46.78
CA ALA A 336 28.32 85.78 -46.85
C ALA A 336 27.37 86.81 -47.47
N CYS A 337 27.15 87.93 -46.78
CA CYS A 337 26.39 89.05 -47.35
C CYS A 337 27.11 89.45 -48.64
N GLY A 338 26.45 89.26 -49.78
CA GLY A 338 27.00 89.67 -51.07
C GLY A 338 27.26 91.18 -51.06
N ASP A 339 28.49 91.55 -51.44
CA ASP A 339 28.92 92.94 -51.62
C ASP A 339 28.05 93.70 -52.64
#